data_AF-A0A9D6RIU1-F1
#
_entry.id   AF-A0A9D6RIU1-F1
#
_cell.length_a   1.000
_cell.length_b   1.000
_cell.length_c   1.000
_cell.angle_alpha   90.00
_cell.angle_beta   90.00
_cell.angle_gamma   90.00
#
_symmetry.space_group_name_H-M   'P 1'
#
loop_
_entity.id
_entity.type
_entity.pdbx_description
1 polymer ?
#
loop_
_entity_poly.entity_id
_entity_poly.type
_entity_poly.pdbx_seq_one_letter_code
_entity_poly.pdbx_strand_id
1 'polypeptide(L)'
;MRTSQAAKESDFGRRFGWFIERSGARIGELDYIRWDSLSQFWHEYRVAWRSPEDQVIGSIAWIEAGLVLRNRRYMDVMVDSFLTAPRDGDVIAVRSAFVPEERMRRDE
;
A
#
# COMPACT_ATOMS: atom_id res chain seq x y z
N MET A 1 -20.20 -1.88 -8.07
CA MET A 1 -20.78 -2.81 -7.08
C MET A 1 -20.07 -4.18 -7.01
N ARG A 2 -19.57 -4.76 -8.12
CA ARG A 2 -18.82 -6.04 -8.10
C ARG A 2 -17.36 -5.91 -7.62
N THR A 3 -16.70 -4.79 -7.90
CA THR A 3 -15.28 -4.54 -7.55
C THR A 3 -15.06 -4.45 -6.04
N SER A 4 -15.94 -3.76 -5.30
CA SER A 4 -15.80 -3.59 -3.86
C SER A 4 -15.98 -4.90 -3.09
N GLN A 5 -16.90 -5.77 -3.51
CA GLN A 5 -17.07 -7.10 -2.92
C GLN A 5 -15.86 -8.01 -3.22
N ALA A 6 -15.41 -8.06 -4.48
CA ALA A 6 -14.22 -8.83 -4.85
C ALA A 6 -12.96 -8.34 -4.11
N ALA A 7 -12.82 -7.02 -3.92
CA ALA A 7 -11.75 -6.46 -3.12
C ALA A 7 -11.82 -6.95 -1.67
N LYS A 8 -12.98 -6.87 -1.01
CA LYS A 8 -13.17 -7.36 0.38
C LYS A 8 -12.81 -8.84 0.52
N GLU A 9 -13.28 -9.70 -0.39
CA GLU A 9 -12.97 -11.14 -0.40
C GLU A 9 -11.47 -11.44 -0.61
N SER A 10 -10.74 -10.51 -1.23
CA SER A 10 -9.30 -10.61 -1.48
C SER A 10 -8.41 -9.93 -0.43
N ASP A 11 -8.95 -9.65 0.76
CA ASP A 11 -8.26 -8.85 1.78
C ASP A 11 -7.83 -7.47 1.23
N PHE A 12 -8.79 -6.81 0.60
CA PHE A 12 -8.66 -5.53 -0.11
C PHE A 12 -7.56 -5.52 -1.18
N GLY A 13 -7.26 -6.69 -1.73
CA GLY A 13 -6.27 -6.87 -2.78
C GLY A 13 -4.83 -6.72 -2.31
N ARG A 14 -4.53 -6.82 -1.00
CA ARG A 14 -3.16 -6.71 -0.44
C ARG A 14 -2.15 -7.58 -1.18
N ARG A 15 -2.55 -8.79 -1.58
CA ARG A 15 -1.70 -9.74 -2.30
C ARG A 15 -1.36 -9.33 -3.74
N PHE A 16 -2.11 -8.40 -4.34
CA PHE A 16 -1.85 -7.88 -5.68
C PHE A 16 -0.82 -6.74 -5.68
N GLY A 17 -0.39 -6.29 -4.50
CA GLY A 17 0.54 -5.18 -4.36
C GLY A 17 -0.10 -3.81 -4.56
N TRP A 18 0.75 -2.78 -4.47
CA TRP A 18 0.33 -1.39 -4.44
C TRP A 18 1.18 -0.52 -5.37
N PHE A 19 0.60 0.51 -5.95
CA PHE A 19 1.34 1.65 -6.44
C PHE A 19 1.54 2.64 -5.31
N ILE A 20 2.73 3.20 -5.20
CA ILE A 20 3.05 4.30 -4.29
C ILE A 20 2.84 5.59 -5.08
N GLU A 21 1.94 6.43 -4.60
CA GLU A 21 1.59 7.70 -5.21
C GLU A 21 1.92 8.87 -4.28
N ARG A 22 2.42 9.96 -4.86
CA ARG A 22 2.57 11.26 -4.20
C ARG A 22 1.94 12.32 -5.10
N SER A 23 0.99 13.09 -4.57
CA SER A 23 0.32 14.16 -5.32
C SER A 23 -0.28 13.67 -6.66
N GLY A 24 -0.78 12.43 -6.70
CA GLY A 24 -1.36 11.79 -7.89
C GLY A 24 -0.35 11.22 -8.89
N ALA A 25 0.96 11.41 -8.69
CA ALA A 25 2.00 10.80 -9.50
C ALA A 25 2.45 9.47 -8.89
N ARG A 26 2.55 8.41 -9.70
CA ARG A 26 3.14 7.14 -9.29
C ARG A 26 4.65 7.27 -9.23
N ILE A 27 5.21 7.07 -8.05
CA ILE A 27 6.65 7.19 -7.75
C ILE A 27 7.30 5.85 -7.38
N GLY A 28 6.50 4.81 -7.13
CA GLY A 28 7.03 3.50 -6.77
C GLY A 28 5.95 2.44 -6.68
N GLU A 29 6.33 1.26 -6.19
CA GLU A 29 5.51 0.05 -6.14
C GLU A 29 5.85 -0.78 -4.91
N LEU A 30 4.87 -1.51 -4.42
CA LEU A 30 4.99 -2.53 -3.40
C LEU A 30 4.56 -3.89 -3.96
N ASP A 31 5.51 -4.81 -4.09
CA ASP A 31 5.25 -6.19 -4.49
C ASP A 31 5.08 -7.07 -3.26
N TYR A 32 3.94 -7.76 -3.15
CA TYR A 32 3.61 -8.57 -1.99
C TYR A 32 4.58 -9.75 -1.85
N ILE A 33 5.12 -9.93 -0.64
CA ILE A 33 5.96 -11.09 -0.29
C ILE A 33 5.13 -12.09 0.51
N ARG A 34 4.65 -11.67 1.69
CA ARG A 34 3.95 -12.56 2.63
C ARG A 34 3.18 -11.80 3.69
N TRP A 35 2.34 -12.53 4.41
CA TRP A 35 1.77 -12.11 5.68
C TRP A 35 2.57 -12.76 6.80
N ASP A 36 3.06 -11.96 7.73
CA ASP A 36 3.84 -12.41 8.89
C ASP A 36 2.96 -12.40 10.14
N SER A 37 2.45 -13.58 10.50
CA SER A 37 1.64 -13.78 11.69
C SER A 37 2.44 -13.74 13.00
N LEU A 38 3.77 -13.87 12.96
CA LEU A 38 4.64 -13.90 14.14
C LEU A 38 5.08 -12.50 14.57
N SER A 39 5.18 -11.56 13.62
CA SER A 39 5.69 -10.20 13.87
C SER A 39 4.62 -9.14 14.11
N GLN A 40 3.50 -9.46 14.77
CA GLN A 40 2.32 -8.57 14.95
C GLN A 40 1.46 -8.37 13.68
N PHE A 41 1.32 -9.41 12.85
CA PHE A 41 0.36 -9.44 11.72
C PHE A 41 0.63 -8.41 10.61
N TRP A 42 1.89 -8.23 10.23
CA TRP A 42 2.25 -7.32 9.14
C TRP A 42 2.15 -8.00 7.79
N HIS A 43 1.92 -7.21 6.74
CA HIS A 43 2.15 -7.64 5.37
C HIS A 43 3.52 -7.13 4.92
N GLU A 44 4.37 -8.02 4.43
CA GLU A 44 5.69 -7.67 3.91
C GLU A 44 5.62 -7.47 2.40
N TYR A 45 6.30 -6.42 1.94
CA TYR A 45 6.38 -6.05 0.54
C TYR A 45 7.83 -5.72 0.19
N ARG A 46 8.21 -6.03 -1.04
CA ARG A 46 9.38 -5.46 -1.68
C ARG A 46 9.03 -4.09 -2.23
N VAL A 47 9.81 -3.06 -1.91
CA VAL A 47 9.65 -1.70 -2.42
C VAL A 47 10.54 -1.47 -3.63
N ALA A 48 9.96 -0.97 -4.70
CA ALA A 48 10.68 -0.49 -5.88
C ALA A 48 10.31 0.96 -6.14
N TRP A 49 11.33 1.83 -6.22
CA TRP A 49 11.15 3.25 -6.58
C TRP A 49 11.40 3.43 -8.07
N ARG A 50 10.65 4.33 -8.70
CA ARG A 50 10.84 4.65 -10.12
C ARG A 50 12.07 5.49 -10.36
N SER A 51 12.39 6.38 -9.41
CA SER A 51 13.60 7.18 -9.43
C SER A 51 14.24 7.28 -8.05
N PRO A 52 15.58 7.36 -7.93
CA PRO A 52 16.26 7.51 -6.65
C PRO A 52 15.82 8.76 -5.87
N GLU A 53 15.54 9.87 -6.56
CA GLU A 53 15.07 11.11 -5.95
C GLU A 53 13.67 11.02 -5.32
N ASP A 54 12.88 10.02 -5.68
CA ASP A 54 11.55 9.77 -5.11
C ASP A 54 11.60 8.91 -3.84
N GLN A 55 12.74 8.29 -3.56
CA GLN A 55 12.88 7.30 -2.50
C GLN A 55 12.55 7.89 -1.12
N VAL A 56 11.64 7.23 -0.40
CA VAL A 56 11.31 7.57 0.99
C VAL A 56 11.81 6.48 1.93
N ILE A 57 12.68 6.88 2.86
CA ILE A 57 13.33 5.96 3.80
C ILE A 57 12.90 6.30 5.22
N GLY A 58 12.45 5.28 5.95
CA GLY A 58 12.07 5.40 7.36
C GLY A 58 10.58 5.71 7.56
N SER A 59 10.01 5.13 8.62
CA SER A 59 8.57 5.14 8.86
C SER A 59 7.96 6.53 9.07
N ILE A 60 8.70 7.43 9.71
CA ILE A 60 8.27 8.83 9.90
C ILE A 60 8.20 9.56 8.55
N ALA A 61 9.22 9.41 7.71
CA ALA A 61 9.27 10.06 6.40
C ALA A 61 8.12 9.60 5.49
N TRP A 62 7.68 8.34 5.60
CA TRP A 62 6.52 7.82 4.87
C TRP A 62 5.22 8.55 5.25
N ILE A 63 5.03 8.85 6.54
CA ILE A 63 3.86 9.59 7.05
C ILE A 63 3.91 11.05 6.57
N GLU A 64 5.08 11.68 6.68
CA GLU A 64 5.28 13.09 6.33
C GLU A 64 5.22 13.35 4.81
N ALA A 65 5.58 12.35 4.00
CA ALA A 65 5.64 12.47 2.54
C ALA A 65 4.26 12.46 1.85
N GLY A 66 3.15 12.32 2.60
CA GLY A 66 1.79 12.32 2.06
C GLY A 66 1.57 11.22 1.02
N LEU A 67 2.16 10.03 1.26
CA LEU A 67 2.09 8.91 0.33
C LEU A 67 0.73 8.22 0.39
N VAL A 68 0.27 7.78 -0.77
CA VAL A 68 -0.94 6.96 -0.91
C VAL A 68 -0.58 5.63 -1.56
N LEU A 69 -1.18 4.55 -1.08
CA LEU A 69 -1.10 3.24 -1.70
C LEU A 69 -2.36 2.98 -2.51
N ARG A 70 -2.24 2.86 -3.83
CA ARG A 70 -3.34 2.48 -4.72
C ARG A 70 -3.23 1.01 -5.09
N ASN A 71 -4.31 0.25 -4.95
CA ASN A 71 -4.26 -1.18 -5.25
C ASN A 71 -4.04 -1.42 -6.75
N ARG A 72 -3.14 -2.34 -7.10
CA ARG A 72 -2.81 -2.63 -8.51
C ARG A 72 -3.93 -3.34 -9.27
N ARG A 73 -4.81 -4.05 -8.57
CA ARG A 73 -5.92 -4.81 -9.17
C ARG A 73 -7.24 -4.03 -9.12
N TYR A 74 -7.48 -3.30 -8.03
CA TYR A 74 -8.70 -2.55 -7.77
C TYR A 74 -8.35 -1.06 -7.64
N MET A 75 -8.26 -0.34 -8.77
CA MET A 75 -7.73 1.04 -8.82
C MET A 75 -8.56 2.07 -8.04
N ASP A 76 -9.76 1.69 -7.61
CA ASP A 76 -10.68 2.39 -6.70
C ASP A 76 -10.37 2.16 -5.21
N VAL A 77 -9.47 1.22 -4.89
CA VAL A 77 -9.01 0.95 -3.53
C VAL A 77 -7.73 1.73 -3.25
N MET A 78 -7.83 2.69 -2.34
CA MET A 78 -6.73 3.55 -1.89
C MET A 78 -6.59 3.53 -0.38
N VAL A 79 -5.34 3.61 0.09
CA VAL A 79 -4.96 3.72 1.50
C VAL A 79 -4.06 4.93 1.65
N ASP A 80 -4.45 5.89 2.48
CA ASP A 80 -3.68 7.09 2.82
C ASP A 80 -3.19 7.11 4.28
N SER A 81 -3.59 6.12 5.07
CA SER A 81 -3.15 5.94 6.45
C SER A 81 -2.71 4.50 6.67
N PHE A 82 -1.43 4.35 6.99
CA PHE A 82 -0.78 3.07 7.23
C PHE A 82 0.51 3.29 8.03
N LEU A 83 0.98 2.23 8.67
CA LEU A 83 2.27 2.21 9.34
C LEU A 83 3.25 1.38 8.53
N THR A 84 4.50 1.81 8.47
CA THR A 84 5.60 1.04 7.88
C THR A 84 6.65 0.70 8.92
N ALA A 85 7.37 -0.40 8.70
CA ALA A 85 8.58 -0.71 9.42
C ALA A 85 9.61 -1.29 8.44
N PRO A 86 10.87 -0.84 8.46
CA PRO A 86 11.89 -1.44 7.62
C PRO A 86 12.12 -2.91 8.00
N ARG A 87 12.52 -3.69 7.01
CA ARG A 87 13.10 -5.02 7.14
C ARG A 87 14.47 -5.00 6.45
N ASP A 88 14.94 -6.14 5.98
CA ASP A 88 16.22 -6.24 5.31
C ASP A 88 16.14 -5.76 3.85
N GLY A 89 17.14 -5.00 3.42
CA GLY A 89 17.29 -4.54 2.04
C GLY A 89 16.13 -3.68 1.55
N ASP A 90 15.45 -4.15 0.50
CA ASP A 90 14.32 -3.49 -0.14
C ASP A 90 12.95 -3.95 0.40
N VAL A 91 12.93 -4.57 1.58
CA VAL A 91 11.69 -5.07 2.19
C VAL A 91 11.16 -4.10 3.24
N ILE A 92 9.87 -3.81 3.16
CA ILE A 92 9.14 -3.10 4.20
C ILE A 92 7.97 -3.94 4.69
N ALA A 93 7.64 -3.81 5.96
CA ALA A 93 6.40 -4.30 6.53
C ALA A 93 5.38 -3.15 6.55
N VAL A 94 4.14 -3.42 6.13
CA VAL A 94 3.01 -2.49 6.21
C VAL A 94 1.90 -3.08 7.10
N ARG A 95 1.36 -2.26 8.01
CA ARG A 95 0.19 -2.58 8.84
C ARG A 95 -0.76 -1.41 8.93
N SER A 96 -1.93 -1.65 9.53
CA SER A 96 -2.96 -0.63 9.75
C SER A 96 -3.33 0.12 8.47
N ALA A 97 -3.17 -0.54 7.31
CA ALA A 97 -3.54 -0.02 6.01
C ALA A 97 -5.07 -0.07 5.89
N PHE A 98 -5.70 0.98 6.39
CA PHE A 98 -7.15 1.11 6.41
C PHE A 98 -7.65 1.53 5.03
N VAL A 99 -8.62 0.78 4.50
CA VAL A 99 -9.34 1.15 3.27
C VAL A 99 -10.67 1.76 3.71
N PRO A 100 -10.86 3.08 3.60
CA PRO A 100 -12.14 3.70 3.96
C PRO A 100 -13.23 3.21 3.02
N GLU A 101 -14.29 2.60 3.55
CA GLU A 101 -15.39 2.08 2.72
C GLU A 101 -16.05 3.17 1.85
N GLU A 102 -16.06 4.41 2.34
CA GLU A 102 -16.54 5.61 1.64
C GLU A 102 -15.74 5.94 0.38
N ARG A 103 -14.48 5.49 0.30
CA ARG A 103 -13.60 5.69 -0.87
C ARG A 103 -13.63 4.54 -1.86
N MET A 104 -14.32 3.44 -1.54
CA MET A 104 -14.57 2.35 -2.49
C MET A 104 -15.73 2.66 -3.47
N ARG A 105 -16.22 3.91 -3.50
CA ARG A 105 -17.20 4.41 -4.51
C ARG A 105 -16.98 5.90 -4.80
N ARG A 106 -16.76 6.22 -6.09
CA ARG A 106 -17.43 7.31 -6.85
C ARG A 106 -17.11 7.14 -8.34
N ASP A 107 -17.75 6.15 -8.96
CA ASP A 107 -18.06 6.18 -10.38
C ASP A 107 -19.57 6.48 -10.48
N GLU A 108 -19.93 7.76 -10.27
CA GLU A 108 -21.18 8.37 -10.73
C GLU A 108 -20.85 9.71 -11.37
#